data_AF-A0A0L8GH27-F1
#
_entry.id   AF-A0A0L8GH27-F1
#
_cell.length_a   1.000
_cell.length_b   1.000
_cell.length_c   1.000
_cell.angle_alpha   90.00
_cell.angle_beta   90.00
_cell.angle_gamma   90.00
#
_symmetry.space_group_name_H-M   'P 1'
#
loop_
_entity.id
_entity.type
_entity.pdbx_description
1 polymer ?
#
loop_
_entity_poly.entity_id
_entity_poly.type
_entity_poly.pdbx_seq_one_letter_code
_entity_poly.pdbx_strand_id
1 'polypeptide(L)'
;MIPPNQSRMERVLADLANEASIPKFHYIKKTCQEAIEFISSPNASDIPVHQLRNRCLQPFQMALETRTKRLSNLAIKGIELILQDDQFQSNLESESEEDWMPIQILNTVYSTPHLQEDAQVEILKLLLNMTFSTAWCMNSKIIIEISQVYIKIFVGGTISVQTAIKATITQMLSCFTKRLQETVEKNKVPRVCSLL
;
A
#
# COMPACT_ATOMS: atom_id res chain seq x y z
N MET A 1 6.32 12.11 -26.39
CA MET A 1 7.69 11.57 -26.36
C MET A 1 8.10 11.53 -24.90
N ILE A 2 8.43 10.35 -24.36
CA ILE A 2 8.80 10.17 -22.94
C ILE A 2 10.33 10.17 -22.86
N PRO A 3 10.96 10.95 -21.96
CA PRO A 3 12.41 11.00 -21.83
C PRO A 3 13.00 9.68 -21.29
N PRO A 4 14.22 9.30 -21.71
CA PRO A 4 14.79 7.97 -21.50
C PRO A 4 15.13 7.59 -20.04
N ASN A 5 15.02 8.52 -19.07
CA ASN A 5 15.42 8.30 -17.68
C ASN A 5 14.26 8.23 -16.68
N GLN A 6 13.01 8.08 -17.14
CA GLN A 6 11.85 8.13 -16.25
C GLN A 6 11.69 6.83 -15.43
N SER A 7 11.60 6.93 -14.10
CA SER A 7 11.42 5.82 -13.16
C SER A 7 10.06 5.12 -13.37
N ARG A 8 9.91 3.88 -12.86
CA ARG A 8 8.63 3.13 -12.98
C ARG A 8 7.46 3.92 -12.34
N MET A 9 7.73 4.60 -11.23
CA MET A 9 6.74 5.43 -10.54
C MET A 9 6.35 6.65 -11.37
N GLU A 10 7.32 7.39 -11.90
CA GLU A 10 7.04 8.57 -12.72
C GLU A 10 6.22 8.22 -13.97
N ARG A 11 6.46 7.05 -14.57
CA ARG A 11 5.65 6.55 -15.70
C ARG A 11 4.21 6.28 -15.31
N VAL A 12 3.95 5.61 -14.18
CA VAL A 12 2.57 5.31 -13.76
C VAL A 12 1.80 6.58 -13.39
N LEU A 13 2.48 7.56 -12.78
CA LEU A 13 1.91 8.89 -12.50
C LEU A 13 1.60 9.64 -13.79
N ALA A 14 2.48 9.57 -14.80
CA ALA A 14 2.24 10.18 -16.10
C ALA A 14 1.08 9.52 -16.85
N ASP A 15 0.98 8.18 -16.82
CA ASP A 15 -0.16 7.45 -17.37
C ASP A 15 -1.47 7.85 -16.68
N LEU A 16 -1.45 7.97 -15.35
CA LEU A 16 -2.61 8.43 -14.58
C LEU A 16 -3.00 9.87 -14.91
N ALA A 17 -2.03 10.76 -15.05
CA ALA A 17 -2.25 12.15 -15.45
C ALA A 17 -2.88 12.25 -16.84
N ASN A 18 -2.44 11.41 -17.77
CA ASN A 18 -2.98 11.33 -19.13
C ASN A 18 -4.42 10.80 -19.13
N GLU A 19 -4.70 9.75 -18.35
CA GLU A 19 -6.06 9.21 -18.19
C GLU A 19 -7.01 10.23 -17.53
N ALA A 20 -6.49 11.09 -16.63
CA ALA A 20 -7.20 12.15 -15.95
C ALA A 20 -7.33 13.46 -16.78
N SER A 21 -7.24 13.40 -18.11
CA SER A 21 -7.23 14.59 -18.98
C SER A 21 -8.59 15.29 -19.16
N ILE A 22 -9.70 14.68 -18.71
CA ILE A 22 -10.99 15.36 -18.77
C ILE A 22 -11.11 16.43 -17.66
N PRO A 23 -11.82 17.55 -17.88
CA PRO A 23 -11.90 18.65 -16.92
C PRO A 23 -12.32 18.22 -15.51
N LYS A 24 -13.21 17.22 -15.41
CA LYS A 24 -13.66 16.62 -14.15
C LYS A 24 -12.52 16.09 -13.27
N PHE A 25 -11.43 15.61 -13.88
CA PHE A 25 -10.31 14.96 -13.20
C PHE A 25 -9.00 15.77 -13.26
N HIS A 26 -9.05 17.03 -13.68
CA HIS A 26 -7.85 17.89 -13.75
C HIS A 26 -7.12 18.03 -12.41
N TYR A 27 -7.83 17.92 -11.28
CA TYR A 27 -7.19 17.93 -9.96
C TYR A 27 -6.26 16.72 -9.78
N ILE A 28 -6.63 15.53 -10.26
CA ILE A 28 -5.77 14.33 -10.25
C ILE A 28 -4.56 14.55 -11.14
N LYS A 29 -4.78 15.07 -12.36
CA LYS A 29 -3.70 15.39 -13.29
C LYS A 29 -2.68 16.34 -12.67
N LYS A 30 -3.15 17.40 -12.01
CA LYS A 30 -2.29 18.36 -11.30
C LYS A 30 -1.50 17.67 -10.18
N THR A 31 -2.16 16.89 -9.33
CA THR A 31 -1.49 16.16 -8.25
C THR A 31 -0.46 15.16 -8.77
N CYS A 32 -0.71 14.48 -9.89
CA CYS A 32 0.29 13.61 -10.53
C CYS A 32 1.52 14.39 -10.99
N GLN A 33 1.33 15.55 -11.64
CA GLN A 33 2.43 16.39 -12.12
C GLN A 33 3.27 16.90 -10.95
N GLU A 34 2.61 17.38 -9.91
CA GLU A 34 3.24 17.78 -8.65
C GLU A 34 4.02 16.63 -7.99
N ALA A 35 3.51 15.41 -8.03
CA ALA A 35 4.21 14.23 -7.50
C ALA A 35 5.44 13.87 -8.34
N ILE A 36 5.34 13.94 -9.68
CA ILE A 36 6.47 13.72 -10.58
C ILE A 36 7.57 14.74 -10.31
N GLU A 37 7.23 16.04 -10.27
CA GLU A 37 8.20 17.10 -9.98
C GLU A 37 8.90 16.89 -8.63
N PHE A 38 8.17 16.42 -7.62
CA PHE A 38 8.70 16.16 -6.29
C PHE A 38 9.71 15.00 -6.29
N ILE A 39 9.39 13.87 -6.96
CA ILE A 39 10.27 12.69 -6.98
C ILE A 39 11.45 12.85 -7.94
N SER A 40 11.33 13.68 -8.98
CA SER A 40 12.44 14.02 -9.88
C SER A 40 13.36 15.10 -9.32
N SER A 41 13.05 15.67 -8.15
CA SER A 41 13.86 16.73 -7.52
C SER A 41 15.27 16.22 -7.21
N PRO A 42 16.33 17.02 -7.47
CA PRO A 42 17.71 16.65 -7.12
C PRO A 42 17.89 16.31 -5.63
N ASN A 43 17.04 16.87 -4.77
CA ASN A 43 17.10 16.68 -3.32
C ASN A 43 16.19 15.54 -2.83
N ALA A 44 15.60 14.73 -3.74
CA ALA A 44 14.67 13.66 -3.36
C ALA A 44 15.29 12.62 -2.43
N SER A 45 16.61 12.40 -2.50
CA SER A 45 17.34 11.51 -1.60
C SER A 45 17.40 11.98 -0.14
N ASP A 46 17.27 13.28 0.08
CA ASP A 46 17.35 13.89 1.42
C ASP A 46 15.97 13.93 2.09
N ILE A 47 14.92 13.61 1.35
CA ILE A 47 13.54 13.65 1.82
C ILE A 47 13.23 12.36 2.58
N PRO A 48 12.62 12.44 3.77
CA PRO A 48 12.16 11.25 4.47
C PRO A 48 11.22 10.42 3.59
N VAL A 49 11.47 9.11 3.54
CA VAL A 49 10.76 8.18 2.65
C VAL A 49 9.24 8.23 2.82
N HIS A 50 8.73 8.45 4.04
CA HIS A 50 7.30 8.59 4.29
C HIS A 50 6.67 9.79 3.57
N GLN A 51 7.41 10.89 3.37
CA GLN A 51 6.94 12.06 2.62
C GLN A 51 6.92 11.77 1.12
N LEU A 52 7.95 11.07 0.62
CA LEU A 52 8.01 10.59 -0.77
C LEU A 52 6.78 9.72 -1.09
N ARG A 53 6.48 8.75 -0.21
CA ARG A 53 5.28 7.90 -0.33
C ARG A 53 4.01 8.72 -0.32
N ASN A 54 3.81 9.59 0.66
CA ASN A 54 2.60 10.43 0.76
C ASN A 54 2.36 11.21 -0.54
N ARG A 55 3.42 11.76 -1.14
CA ARG A 55 3.31 12.52 -2.38
C ARG A 55 2.86 11.66 -3.56
N CYS A 56 3.36 10.43 -3.67
CA CYS A 56 2.94 9.49 -4.71
C CYS A 56 1.56 8.87 -4.44
N LEU A 57 1.18 8.63 -3.19
CA LEU A 57 -0.07 7.99 -2.80
C LEU A 57 -1.29 8.90 -2.97
N GLN A 58 -1.12 10.21 -2.77
CA GLN A 58 -2.20 11.20 -2.91
C GLN A 58 -2.96 11.10 -4.26
N PRO A 59 -2.30 11.12 -5.45
CA PRO A 59 -3.03 10.98 -6.71
C PRO A 59 -3.67 9.60 -6.88
N PHE A 60 -3.09 8.54 -6.31
CA PHE A 60 -3.69 7.20 -6.34
C PHE A 60 -4.96 7.11 -5.51
N GLN A 61 -4.97 7.70 -4.31
CA GLN A 61 -6.17 7.80 -3.48
C GLN A 61 -7.29 8.50 -4.24
N MET A 62 -7.02 9.69 -4.78
CA MET A 62 -7.99 10.47 -5.56
C MET A 62 -8.54 9.65 -6.74
N ALA A 63 -7.67 8.92 -7.44
CA ALA A 63 -8.06 8.05 -8.54
C ALA A 63 -8.99 6.90 -8.11
N LEU A 64 -8.74 6.28 -6.95
CA LEU A 64 -9.63 5.26 -6.38
C LEU A 64 -10.99 5.84 -6.01
N GLU A 65 -11.04 7.02 -5.39
CA GLU A 65 -12.28 7.71 -5.00
C GLU A 65 -13.20 8.03 -6.18
N THR A 66 -12.64 8.18 -7.40
CA THR A 66 -13.47 8.34 -8.62
C THR A 66 -14.29 7.11 -8.97
N ARG A 67 -13.89 5.92 -8.49
CA ARG A 67 -14.45 4.60 -8.84
C ARG A 67 -14.40 4.27 -10.33
N THR A 68 -13.58 4.99 -11.10
CA THR A 68 -13.43 4.79 -12.54
C THR A 68 -12.42 3.66 -12.79
N LYS A 69 -12.85 2.57 -13.43
CA LYS A 69 -12.04 1.34 -13.62
C LYS A 69 -10.61 1.63 -14.10
N ARG A 70 -10.44 2.48 -15.13
CA ARG A 70 -9.11 2.79 -15.68
C ARG A 70 -8.22 3.55 -14.69
N LEU A 71 -8.77 4.56 -14.01
CA LEU A 71 -8.05 5.31 -12.98
C LEU A 71 -7.70 4.42 -11.77
N SER A 72 -8.64 3.59 -11.32
CA SER A 72 -8.42 2.65 -10.22
C SER A 72 -7.32 1.64 -10.54
N ASN A 73 -7.28 1.08 -11.76
CA ASN A 73 -6.25 0.13 -12.16
C ASN A 73 -4.84 0.76 -12.17
N LEU A 74 -4.71 2.01 -12.64
CA LEU A 74 -3.44 2.74 -12.59
C LEU A 74 -3.01 3.05 -11.16
N ALA A 75 -3.96 3.42 -10.30
CA ALA A 75 -3.71 3.65 -8.88
C ALA A 75 -3.20 2.39 -8.16
N ILE A 76 -3.87 1.25 -8.37
CA ILE A 76 -3.47 -0.06 -7.80
C ILE A 76 -2.05 -0.43 -8.25
N LYS A 77 -1.73 -0.25 -9.53
CA LYS A 77 -0.38 -0.48 -10.07
C LYS A 77 0.65 0.44 -9.41
N GLY A 78 0.32 1.69 -9.16
CA GLY A 78 1.20 2.62 -8.45
C GLY A 78 1.45 2.22 -7.00
N ILE A 79 0.40 1.80 -6.28
CA ILE A 79 0.52 1.29 -4.92
C ILE A 79 1.39 0.02 -4.88
N GLU A 80 1.21 -0.88 -5.85
CA GLU A 80 2.05 -2.08 -5.98
C GLU A 80 3.53 -1.73 -6.16
N LEU A 81 3.83 -0.72 -6.99
CA LEU A 81 5.21 -0.24 -7.16
C LEU A 81 5.80 0.30 -5.85
N ILE A 82 5.04 1.03 -5.04
CA ILE A 82 5.49 1.51 -3.72
C ILE A 82 5.86 0.34 -2.80
N LEU A 83 5.11 -0.75 -2.85
CA LEU A 83 5.39 -1.93 -2.04
C LEU A 83 6.62 -2.74 -2.53
N GLN A 84 7.01 -2.59 -3.80
CA GLN A 84 8.08 -3.37 -4.43
C GLN A 84 9.41 -2.63 -4.56
N ASP A 85 9.39 -1.30 -4.62
CA ASP A 85 10.54 -0.49 -4.94
C ASP A 85 11.25 -0.02 -3.67
N ASP A 86 12.54 -0.35 -3.56
CA ASP A 86 13.39 -0.09 -2.40
C ASP A 86 13.46 1.40 -2.05
N GLN A 87 13.25 2.30 -3.02
CA GLN A 87 13.24 3.75 -2.77
C GLN A 87 12.10 4.20 -1.84
N PHE A 88 11.05 3.39 -1.69
CA PHE A 88 9.91 3.67 -0.80
C PHE A 88 9.96 2.87 0.52
N GLN A 89 10.98 2.03 0.69
CA GLN A 89 11.15 1.22 1.87
C GLN A 89 11.90 2.00 2.95
N SER A 90 11.52 1.78 4.21
CA SER A 90 12.27 2.29 5.35
C SER A 90 12.47 1.15 6.34
N ASN A 91 13.72 0.89 6.69
CA ASN A 91 14.07 -0.11 7.70
C ASN A 91 13.69 0.35 9.13
N LEU A 92 13.38 1.63 9.28
CA LEU A 92 13.00 2.25 10.54
C LEU A 92 11.59 2.85 10.39
N GLU A 93 10.72 2.50 11.32
CA GLU A 93 9.42 3.15 11.43
C GLU A 93 9.61 4.58 11.97
N SER A 94 8.82 5.54 11.47
CA SER A 94 8.75 6.90 12.01
C SER A 94 8.22 6.87 13.44
N GLU A 95 8.49 7.92 14.23
CA GLU A 95 7.87 8.08 15.55
C GLU A 95 6.34 8.22 15.44
N SER A 96 5.85 8.85 14.36
CA SER A 96 4.43 8.96 14.07
C SER A 96 3.93 7.73 13.31
N GLU A 97 2.90 7.09 13.84
CA GLU A 97 2.28 5.94 13.18
C GLU A 97 1.63 6.29 11.84
N GLU A 98 1.20 7.55 11.64
CA GLU A 98 0.60 8.01 10.38
C GLU A 98 1.58 7.97 9.21
N ASP A 99 2.88 8.01 9.51
CA ASP A 99 3.95 7.93 8.51
C ASP A 99 4.32 6.50 8.15
N TRP A 100 3.84 5.50 8.89
CA TRP A 100 4.17 4.10 8.64
C TRP A 100 3.59 3.65 7.31
N MET A 101 4.35 2.84 6.55
CA MET A 101 3.92 2.41 5.22
C MET A 101 2.54 1.76 5.26
N PRO A 102 2.26 0.80 6.16
CA PRO A 102 0.96 0.13 6.15
C PRO A 102 -0.19 1.09 6.42
N ILE A 103 0.01 2.09 7.27
CA ILE A 103 -1.00 3.11 7.59
C ILE A 103 -1.24 4.02 6.39
N GLN A 104 -0.19 4.50 5.72
CA GLN A 104 -0.32 5.31 4.51
C GLN A 104 -1.06 4.56 3.38
N ILE A 105 -0.77 3.26 3.20
CA ILE A 105 -1.48 2.42 2.23
C ILE A 105 -2.95 2.22 2.62
N LEU A 106 -3.22 1.88 3.89
CA LEU A 106 -4.59 1.70 4.40
C LEU A 106 -5.44 2.95 4.21
N ASN A 107 -4.88 4.13 4.49
CA ASN A 107 -5.52 5.41 4.26
C ASN A 107 -5.81 5.65 2.78
N THR A 108 -4.86 5.29 1.90
CA THR A 108 -5.01 5.43 0.44
C THR A 108 -6.15 4.56 -0.11
N VAL A 109 -6.30 3.34 0.40
CA VAL A 109 -7.26 2.35 -0.11
C VAL A 109 -8.60 2.33 0.66
N TYR A 110 -8.88 3.32 1.51
CA TYR A 110 -10.10 3.31 2.35
C TYR A 110 -11.41 3.17 1.56
N SER A 111 -11.44 3.65 0.31
CA SER A 111 -12.62 3.64 -0.57
C SER A 111 -12.92 2.28 -1.21
N THR A 112 -12.05 1.28 -1.00
CA THR A 112 -12.13 -0.07 -1.60
C THR A 112 -13.50 -0.74 -1.59
N PRO A 113 -14.29 -0.70 -0.49
CA PRO A 113 -15.61 -1.33 -0.45
C PRO A 113 -16.58 -0.84 -1.55
N HIS A 114 -16.32 0.32 -2.14
CA HIS A 114 -17.15 0.92 -3.17
C HIS A 114 -16.60 0.76 -4.59
N LEU A 115 -15.47 0.07 -4.75
CA LEU A 115 -14.85 -0.20 -6.04
C LEU A 115 -15.47 -1.43 -6.71
N GLN A 116 -15.12 -1.62 -7.99
CA GLN A 116 -15.50 -2.82 -8.75
C GLN A 116 -14.83 -4.07 -8.16
N GLU A 117 -15.48 -5.23 -8.27
CA GLU A 117 -14.98 -6.51 -7.71
C GLU A 117 -13.53 -6.81 -8.12
N ASP A 118 -13.16 -6.62 -9.40
CA ASP A 118 -11.78 -6.78 -9.87
C ASP A 118 -10.79 -5.93 -9.04
N ALA A 119 -11.11 -4.65 -8.82
CA ALA A 119 -10.26 -3.72 -8.08
C ALA A 119 -10.21 -4.05 -6.59
N GLN A 120 -11.33 -4.50 -6.01
CA GLN A 120 -11.36 -4.99 -4.63
C GLN A 120 -10.40 -6.16 -4.47
N VAL A 121 -10.48 -7.17 -5.35
CA VAL A 121 -9.62 -8.36 -5.31
C VAL A 121 -8.14 -8.00 -5.41
N GLU A 122 -7.75 -7.10 -6.31
CA GLU A 122 -6.35 -6.68 -6.42
C GLU A 122 -5.87 -5.95 -5.16
N ILE A 123 -6.69 -5.08 -4.56
CA ILE A 123 -6.32 -4.41 -3.30
C ILE A 123 -6.24 -5.42 -2.15
N LEU A 124 -7.15 -6.42 -2.10
CA LEU A 124 -7.08 -7.48 -1.11
C LEU A 124 -5.74 -8.22 -1.18
N LYS A 125 -5.25 -8.52 -2.39
CA LYS A 125 -3.93 -9.14 -2.63
C LYS A 125 -2.78 -8.24 -2.18
N LEU A 126 -2.84 -6.94 -2.47
CA LEU A 126 -1.82 -5.97 -2.02
C LEU A 126 -1.71 -5.95 -0.48
N LEU A 127 -2.85 -5.86 0.21
CA LEU A 127 -2.89 -5.87 1.67
C LEU A 127 -2.41 -7.21 2.26
N LEU A 128 -2.75 -8.32 1.60
CA LEU A 128 -2.30 -9.65 2.01
C LEU A 128 -0.78 -9.76 1.90
N ASN A 129 -0.22 -9.40 0.74
CA ASN A 129 1.22 -9.36 0.51
C ASN A 129 1.91 -8.49 1.57
N MET A 130 1.26 -7.39 1.95
CA MET A 130 1.80 -6.51 2.97
C MET A 130 1.94 -7.16 4.34
N THR A 131 1.05 -8.09 4.70
CA THR A 131 1.13 -8.86 5.96
C THR A 131 2.24 -9.89 6.00
N PHE A 132 2.68 -10.34 4.82
CA PHE A 132 3.73 -11.35 4.67
C PHE A 132 5.12 -10.76 4.47
N SER A 133 5.21 -9.47 4.13
CA SER A 133 6.49 -8.79 4.02
C SER A 133 7.24 -8.77 5.36
N THR A 134 8.57 -8.90 5.26
CA THR A 134 9.50 -8.72 6.38
C THR A 134 10.14 -7.34 6.38
N ALA A 135 9.83 -6.49 5.40
CA ALA A 135 10.48 -5.18 5.23
C ALA A 135 9.99 -4.12 6.22
N TRP A 136 8.91 -4.36 6.97
CA TRP A 136 8.36 -3.44 7.97
C TRP A 136 7.86 -4.17 9.22
N CYS A 137 7.76 -3.44 10.34
CA CYS A 137 7.37 -3.98 11.64
C CYS A 137 5.86 -4.19 11.73
N MET A 138 5.36 -5.24 11.06
CA MET A 138 3.97 -5.66 11.16
C MET A 138 3.62 -6.01 12.60
N ASN A 139 2.69 -5.24 13.19
CA ASN A 139 2.20 -5.44 14.56
C ASN A 139 0.70 -5.76 14.56
N SER A 140 0.15 -6.13 15.72
CA SER A 140 -1.25 -6.52 15.86
C SER A 140 -2.23 -5.42 15.45
N LYS A 141 -1.87 -4.14 15.63
CA LYS A 141 -2.71 -3.02 15.21
C LYS A 141 -2.91 -3.01 13.70
N ILE A 142 -1.84 -3.13 12.92
CA ILE A 142 -1.93 -3.17 11.46
C ILE A 142 -2.76 -4.35 10.96
N ILE A 143 -2.60 -5.54 11.57
CA ILE A 143 -3.40 -6.72 11.25
C ILE A 143 -4.89 -6.47 11.51
N ILE A 144 -5.24 -5.78 12.60
CA ILE A 144 -6.61 -5.41 12.91
C ILE A 144 -7.15 -4.43 11.86
N GLU A 145 -6.40 -3.39 11.50
CA GLU A 145 -6.83 -2.41 10.48
C GLU A 145 -7.06 -3.06 9.10
N ILE A 146 -6.16 -3.94 8.66
CA ILE A 146 -6.35 -4.71 7.40
C ILE A 146 -7.59 -5.60 7.50
N SER A 147 -7.80 -6.26 8.65
CA SER A 147 -8.99 -7.09 8.88
C SER A 147 -10.27 -6.27 8.78
N GLN A 148 -10.28 -5.02 9.27
CA GLN A 148 -11.43 -4.13 9.15
C GLN A 148 -11.73 -3.77 7.69
N VAL A 149 -10.72 -3.54 6.86
CA VAL A 149 -10.92 -3.32 5.41
C VAL A 149 -11.56 -4.55 4.78
N TYR A 150 -11.04 -5.74 5.08
CA TYR A 150 -11.60 -7.01 4.59
C TYR A 150 -13.07 -7.20 5.03
N ILE A 151 -13.39 -6.92 6.29
CA ILE A 151 -14.77 -7.02 6.81
C ILE A 151 -15.71 -6.02 6.12
N LYS A 152 -15.26 -4.78 5.86
CA LYS A 152 -16.08 -3.78 5.15
C LYS A 152 -16.44 -4.25 3.74
N ILE A 153 -15.50 -4.87 3.03
CA ILE A 153 -15.75 -5.44 1.70
C ILE A 153 -16.65 -6.68 1.81
N PHE A 154 -16.45 -7.52 2.83
CA PHE A 154 -17.28 -8.72 3.07
C PHE A 154 -18.76 -8.39 3.19
N VAL A 155 -19.12 -7.37 3.97
CA VAL A 155 -20.53 -7.01 4.24
C VAL A 155 -21.28 -6.60 2.96
N GLY A 156 -20.60 -5.93 2.03
CA GLY A 156 -21.19 -5.48 0.75
C GLY A 156 -20.92 -6.37 -0.45
N GLY A 157 -20.07 -7.40 -0.30
CA GLY A 157 -19.57 -8.20 -1.40
C GLY A 157 -20.51 -9.33 -1.84
N THR A 158 -20.26 -9.84 -3.04
CA THR A 158 -20.88 -11.05 -3.59
C THR A 158 -20.46 -12.30 -2.79
N ILE A 159 -21.17 -13.42 -2.95
CA ILE A 159 -20.83 -14.69 -2.25
C ILE A 159 -19.41 -15.16 -2.58
N SER A 160 -18.94 -14.94 -3.82
CA SER A 160 -17.56 -15.23 -4.24
C SER A 160 -16.56 -14.39 -3.45
N VAL A 161 -16.75 -13.07 -3.41
CA VAL A 161 -15.90 -12.14 -2.65
C VAL A 161 -15.91 -12.48 -1.16
N GLN A 162 -17.09 -12.76 -0.59
CA GLN A 162 -17.23 -13.16 0.81
C GLN A 162 -16.43 -14.42 1.13
N THR A 163 -16.46 -15.42 0.25
CA THR A 163 -15.72 -16.67 0.42
C THR A 163 -14.21 -16.44 0.36
N ALA A 164 -13.75 -15.66 -0.62
CA ALA A 164 -12.34 -15.29 -0.76
C ALA A 164 -11.83 -14.51 0.46
N ILE A 165 -12.62 -13.57 0.98
CA ILE A 165 -12.27 -12.79 2.17
C ILE A 165 -12.18 -13.67 3.41
N LYS A 166 -13.13 -14.59 3.63
CA LYS A 166 -13.06 -15.54 4.76
C LYS A 166 -11.77 -16.36 4.72
N ALA A 167 -11.40 -16.89 3.56
CA ALA A 167 -10.16 -17.65 3.39
C ALA A 167 -8.93 -16.77 3.67
N THR A 168 -8.92 -15.55 3.13
CA THR A 168 -7.80 -14.61 3.26
C THR A 168 -7.60 -14.13 4.70
N ILE A 169 -8.67 -13.74 5.42
CA ILE A 169 -8.61 -13.39 6.84
C ILE A 169 -8.06 -14.57 7.65
N THR A 170 -8.60 -15.77 7.41
CA THR A 170 -8.18 -16.98 8.14
C THR A 170 -6.69 -17.25 7.94
N GLN A 171 -6.21 -17.16 6.69
CA GLN A 171 -4.80 -17.34 6.36
C GLN A 171 -3.93 -16.28 7.04
N MET A 172 -4.29 -15.01 6.91
CA MET A 172 -3.57 -13.88 7.49
C MET A 172 -3.43 -14.01 9.01
N LEU A 173 -4.53 -14.28 9.72
CA LEU A 173 -4.53 -14.45 11.19
C LEU A 173 -3.75 -15.69 11.63
N SER A 174 -3.87 -16.80 10.89
CA SER A 174 -3.12 -18.03 11.19
C SER A 174 -1.62 -17.82 11.06
N CYS A 175 -1.19 -17.16 9.98
CA CYS A 175 0.21 -16.85 9.76
C CYS A 175 0.76 -15.85 10.76
N PHE A 176 0.00 -14.81 11.11
CA PHE A 176 0.39 -13.86 12.15
C PHE A 176 0.55 -14.55 13.52
N THR A 177 -0.42 -15.38 13.91
CA THR A 177 -0.36 -16.15 15.16
C THR A 177 0.83 -17.10 15.19
N LYS A 178 1.13 -17.77 14.07
CA LYS A 178 2.32 -18.62 13.95
C LYS A 178 3.62 -17.83 14.14
N ARG A 179 3.76 -16.66 13.50
CA ARG A 179 4.92 -15.77 13.69
C ARG A 179 5.09 -15.32 15.13
N LEU A 180 3.98 -15.01 15.82
CA LEU A 180 3.99 -14.67 17.24
C LEU A 180 4.47 -15.85 18.10
N GLN A 181 3.96 -17.05 17.83
CA GLN A 181 4.39 -18.26 18.54
C GLN A 181 5.88 -18.53 18.37
N GLU A 182 6.39 -18.47 17.13
CA GLU A 182 7.82 -18.65 16.84
C GLU A 182 8.70 -17.61 17.56
N THR A 183 8.22 -16.37 17.66
CA THR A 183 8.93 -15.29 18.37
C THR A 183 8.97 -15.55 19.88
N VAL A 184 7.84 -16.00 20.46
CA VAL A 184 7.77 -16.38 21.88
C VAL A 184 8.67 -17.58 22.16
N GLU A 185 8.69 -18.59 21.30
CA GLU A 185 9.54 -19.77 21.46
C GLU A 185 11.03 -19.42 21.36
N LYS A 186 11.43 -18.57 20.40
CA LYS A 186 12.81 -18.06 20.30
C LYS A 186 13.23 -17.27 21.55
N ASN A 187 12.31 -16.51 22.14
CA ASN A 187 12.56 -15.75 23.37
C ASN A 187 12.54 -16.62 24.64
N LYS A 188 12.00 -17.84 24.58
CA LYS A 188 12.04 -18.83 25.67
C LYS A 188 13.33 -19.64 25.71
N VAL A 189 14.13 -19.66 24.65
CA VAL A 189 15.48 -20.25 24.67
C VAL A 189 16.37 -19.29 25.47
N PRO A 190 16.90 -19.67 26.64
CA PRO A 190 17.91 -18.85 27.32
C PRO A 190 19.06 -18.64 26.34
N ARG A 191 19.55 -17.40 26.18
CA ARG A 191 20.83 -17.15 25.51
C ARG A 191 21.94 -17.81 26.32
N VAL A 192 22.17 -19.09 26.13
CA VAL A 192 23.30 -19.83 26.70
C VAL A 192 24.51 -19.54 25.80
N CYS A 193 25.53 -18.92 26.40
CA CYS A 193 26.86 -18.53 25.89
C CYS A 193 26.90 -17.33 24.91
N SER A 194 27.61 -16.24 25.23
CA SER A 194 29.08 -16.24 25.43
C SER A 194 29.53 -15.32 26.58
N LEU A 195 29.80 -15.92 27.73
CA LEU A 195 30.99 -15.62 28.52
C LEU A 195 32.02 -16.67 28.10
N LEU A 196 33.00 -16.27 27.31
CA LEU A 196 34.38 -16.78 27.21
C LEU A 196 35.13 -15.88 26.22
#